data_AF-A0A833D9I6-F1
#
_entry.id   AF-A0A833D9I6-F1
#
_cell.length_a   1.000
_cell.length_b   1.000
_cell.length_c   1.000
_cell.angle_alpha   90.00
_cell.angle_beta   90.00
_cell.angle_gamma   90.00
#
_symmetry.space_group_name_H-M   'P 1'
#
loop_
_entity.id
_entity.type
_entity.pdbx_description
1 polymer ?
#
loop_
_entity_poly.entity_id
_entity_poly.type
_entity_poly.pdbx_seq_one_letter_code
_entity_poly.pdbx_strand_id
1 'polypeptide(L)'
;MFQRGDVAEFIYRIQKAIGVKPDGDFDAGTEAALKRWQAARGLAADGIAGPATLSAMGLLDECWVENGDKAALVRGLQERLKIRADGRFGDQTESAIERFQKQNGLEIDGVAGPKTLAALGLLGQAGTPSAAGPGPRSTSVSSGAAARQIRSWAYQLSDIDPKVIAGLDVDLVVIDYSRDGEDATAFRQADLARLKQRPSGGRKLVIAYMSIGEAEDYRYYWRREWNKAATRPAWLDELNPDWDGNYKVRYWDPAWQSVILGSEVAYLDKIIAAGFDGVYLDIIDAFEYWEEKGEGGNARGAMIAFVGRIASYARARRPGFSIIPQNGEALLEDAGYRKLISAIGKEDIFYGADGDGQPNKAGEISQCLAHLERARAAGIPVLAIEYLDDPRQQAEAESRLSKAGCVAYFGPRDLDAIGTI
;
A
#
# COMPACT_ATOMS: atom_id res chain seq x y z
N MET A 1 10.79 -39.59 5.79
CA MET A 1 9.47 -40.01 5.29
C MET A 1 8.47 -39.63 6.35
N PHE A 2 7.81 -38.48 6.21
CA PHE A 2 6.75 -38.09 7.15
C PHE A 2 5.42 -38.66 6.65
N GLN A 3 4.72 -39.35 7.54
CA GLN A 3 3.42 -39.95 7.29
C GLN A 3 2.32 -38.90 7.47
N ARG A 4 1.09 -39.25 7.11
CA ARG A 4 -0.17 -38.47 7.13
C ARG A 4 -0.52 -37.72 8.45
N GLY A 5 0.36 -37.70 9.46
CA GLY A 5 0.12 -37.23 10.82
C GLY A 5 0.55 -35.80 11.18
N ASP A 6 1.46 -35.13 10.45
CA ASP A 6 1.99 -33.83 10.91
C ASP A 6 0.99 -32.66 10.80
N VAL A 7 0.13 -32.69 9.78
CA VAL A 7 -0.97 -31.72 9.62
C VAL A 7 -2.06 -31.98 10.67
N ALA A 8 -2.34 -33.26 10.95
CA ALA A 8 -3.28 -33.64 11.99
C ALA A 8 -2.77 -33.22 13.38
N GLU A 9 -1.47 -33.34 13.65
CA GLU A 9 -0.85 -32.91 14.90
C GLU A 9 -0.92 -31.38 15.10
N PHE A 10 -0.75 -30.59 14.04
CA PHE A 10 -0.91 -29.14 14.13
C PHE A 10 -2.37 -28.73 14.38
N ILE A 11 -3.32 -29.35 13.67
CA ILE A 11 -4.75 -29.13 13.88
C ILE A 11 -5.16 -29.57 15.29
N TYR A 12 -4.61 -30.69 15.77
CA TYR A 12 -4.81 -31.21 17.12
C TYR A 12 -4.44 -30.17 18.18
N ARG A 13 -3.34 -29.42 17.99
CA ARG A 13 -2.92 -28.35 18.91
C ARG A 13 -3.84 -27.14 18.86
N ILE A 14 -4.31 -26.75 17.67
CA ILE A 14 -5.31 -25.67 17.53
C ILE A 14 -6.61 -26.07 18.23
N GLN A 15 -7.12 -27.28 17.99
CA GLN A 15 -8.32 -27.81 18.62
C GLN A 15 -8.21 -27.83 20.14
N LYS A 16 -7.04 -28.23 20.66
CA LYS A 16 -6.73 -28.18 22.10
C LYS A 16 -6.73 -26.74 22.63
N ALA A 17 -6.13 -25.79 21.89
CA ALA A 17 -6.07 -24.37 22.28
C ALA A 17 -7.45 -23.69 22.30
N ILE A 18 -8.36 -24.12 21.42
CA ILE A 18 -9.74 -23.60 21.37
C ILE A 18 -10.75 -24.38 22.21
N GLY A 19 -10.32 -25.46 22.87
CA GLY A 19 -11.14 -26.22 23.80
C GLY A 19 -12.18 -27.13 23.15
N VAL A 20 -11.95 -27.58 21.92
CA VAL A 20 -12.74 -28.65 21.28
C VAL A 20 -12.02 -29.98 21.39
N LYS A 21 -12.74 -31.09 21.15
CA LYS A 21 -12.13 -32.42 21.12
C LYS A 21 -11.05 -32.44 20.02
N PRO A 22 -9.77 -32.69 20.35
CA PRO A 22 -8.73 -32.69 19.36
C PRO A 22 -8.67 -34.06 18.68
N ASP A 23 -8.98 -34.08 17.39
CA ASP A 23 -8.98 -35.27 16.52
C ASP A 23 -8.07 -35.09 15.29
N GLY A 24 -7.53 -33.89 15.10
CA GLY A 24 -6.63 -33.55 14.02
C GLY A 24 -7.33 -33.16 12.71
N ASP A 25 -8.67 -33.05 12.72
CA ASP A 25 -9.47 -32.67 11.55
C ASP A 25 -10.03 -31.24 11.69
N PHE A 26 -9.68 -30.34 10.77
CA PHE A 26 -10.18 -28.96 10.79
C PHE A 26 -11.52 -28.87 10.07
N ASP A 27 -12.56 -29.41 10.72
CA ASP A 27 -13.92 -29.45 10.20
C ASP A 27 -14.72 -28.17 10.48
N ALA A 28 -15.98 -28.12 10.01
CA ALA A 28 -16.87 -26.99 10.25
C ALA A 28 -17.13 -26.74 11.75
N GLY A 29 -17.05 -27.78 12.58
CA GLY A 29 -17.16 -27.67 14.04
C GLY A 29 -15.96 -26.94 14.64
N THR A 30 -14.76 -27.30 14.20
CA THR A 30 -13.47 -26.70 14.57
C THR A 30 -13.38 -25.26 14.08
N GLU A 31 -13.77 -24.97 12.84
CA GLU A 31 -13.83 -23.60 12.30
C GLU A 31 -14.80 -22.73 13.11
N ALA A 32 -16.01 -23.22 13.38
CA ALA A 32 -17.00 -22.46 14.16
C ALA A 32 -16.54 -22.23 15.61
N ALA A 33 -15.84 -23.20 16.21
CA ALA A 33 -15.24 -23.04 17.52
C ALA A 33 -14.08 -22.04 17.49
N LEU A 34 -13.29 -22.04 16.43
CA LEU A 34 -12.20 -21.09 16.26
C LEU A 34 -12.74 -19.67 16.11
N LYS A 35 -13.78 -19.45 15.31
CA LYS A 35 -14.49 -18.16 15.21
C LYS A 35 -14.96 -17.66 16.56
N ARG A 36 -15.57 -18.54 17.37
CA ARG A 36 -16.02 -18.18 18.74
C ARG A 36 -14.83 -17.85 19.66
N TRP A 37 -13.76 -18.63 19.59
CA TRP A 37 -12.56 -18.41 20.38
C TRP A 37 -11.85 -17.09 20.02
N GLN A 38 -11.80 -16.76 18.72
CA GLN A 38 -11.29 -15.50 18.18
C GLN A 38 -12.14 -14.32 18.63
N ALA A 39 -13.46 -14.41 18.47
CA ALA A 39 -14.39 -13.37 18.92
C ALA A 39 -14.26 -13.08 20.42
N ALA A 40 -14.13 -14.13 21.24
CA ALA A 40 -13.94 -14.01 22.69
C ALA A 40 -12.62 -13.35 23.10
N ARG A 41 -11.66 -13.22 22.19
CA ARG A 41 -10.33 -12.62 22.41
C ARG A 41 -10.13 -11.32 21.62
N GLY A 42 -11.20 -10.77 21.05
CA GLY A 42 -11.15 -9.53 20.29
C GLY A 42 -10.40 -9.64 18.95
N LEU A 43 -10.22 -10.86 18.43
CA LEU A 43 -9.63 -11.12 17.12
C LEU A 43 -10.71 -11.19 16.03
N ALA A 44 -10.30 -11.07 14.76
CA ALA A 44 -11.17 -11.34 13.63
C ALA A 44 -11.69 -12.79 13.70
N ALA A 45 -13.02 -12.95 13.82
CA ALA A 45 -13.69 -14.25 13.91
C ALA A 45 -13.89 -14.88 12.52
N ASP A 46 -12.80 -15.05 11.79
CA ASP A 46 -12.76 -15.54 10.42
C ASP A 46 -12.63 -17.08 10.32
N GLY A 47 -12.34 -17.75 11.44
CA GLY A 47 -12.18 -19.20 11.51
C GLY A 47 -10.86 -19.67 10.94
N ILE A 48 -9.88 -18.75 10.81
CA ILE A 48 -8.57 -19.01 10.26
C ILE A 48 -7.52 -18.90 11.38
N ALA A 49 -6.73 -19.96 11.55
CA ALA A 49 -5.59 -19.97 12.46
C ALA A 49 -4.39 -19.23 11.82
N GLY A 50 -4.58 -17.95 11.49
CA GLY A 50 -3.53 -17.06 10.98
C GLY A 50 -2.59 -16.56 12.07
N PRO A 51 -1.58 -15.75 11.74
CA PRO A 51 -0.53 -15.33 12.68
C PRO A 51 -1.06 -14.70 13.99
N ALA A 52 -2.03 -13.80 13.93
CA ALA A 52 -2.64 -13.21 15.12
C ALA A 52 -3.38 -14.24 15.98
N THR A 53 -4.10 -15.16 15.33
CA THR A 53 -4.80 -16.28 15.99
C THR A 53 -3.80 -17.22 16.68
N LEU A 54 -2.72 -17.60 16.00
CA LEU A 54 -1.67 -18.49 16.54
C LEU A 54 -0.85 -17.81 17.65
N SER A 55 -0.62 -16.50 17.54
CA SER A 55 0.02 -15.68 18.58
C SER A 55 -0.79 -15.68 19.86
N ALA A 56 -2.09 -15.40 19.76
CA ALA A 56 -2.99 -15.41 20.90
C ALA A 56 -3.17 -16.81 21.52
N MET A 57 -2.89 -17.88 20.78
CA MET A 57 -2.89 -19.26 21.29
C MET A 57 -1.59 -19.64 21.99
N GLY A 58 -0.55 -18.81 21.96
CA GLY A 58 0.80 -19.17 22.40
C GLY A 58 1.47 -20.20 21.48
N LEU A 59 0.88 -20.47 20.31
CA LEU A 59 1.41 -21.40 19.32
C LEU A 59 2.36 -20.69 18.33
N LEU A 60 2.42 -19.35 18.35
CA LEU A 60 3.32 -18.60 17.48
C LEU A 60 4.79 -18.84 17.85
N ASP A 61 5.15 -18.88 19.14
CA ASP A 61 6.55 -19.16 19.53
C ASP A 61 6.95 -20.62 19.29
N GLU A 62 5.98 -21.55 19.32
CA GLU A 62 6.21 -22.97 19.02
C GLU A 62 6.25 -23.28 17.52
N CYS A 63 5.68 -22.43 16.67
CA CYS A 63 5.73 -22.56 15.21
C CYS A 63 7.00 -21.93 14.58
N TRP A 64 7.91 -21.41 15.41
CA TRP A 64 9.02 -20.55 14.99
C TRP A 64 10.39 -20.98 15.53
N VAL A 65 10.65 -22.30 15.60
CA VAL A 65 12.02 -22.80 15.71
C VAL A 65 12.57 -23.09 14.30
N GLU A 66 13.71 -22.49 14.01
CA GLU A 66 14.39 -22.48 12.71
C GLU A 66 14.69 -23.89 12.15
N ASN A 67 14.43 -24.04 10.85
CA ASN A 67 14.98 -25.03 9.90
C ASN A 67 14.32 -26.41 9.64
N GLY A 68 13.12 -26.72 10.14
CA GLY A 68 12.43 -27.99 9.79
C GLY A 68 11.08 -27.83 9.09
N ASP A 69 10.16 -27.12 9.75
CA ASP A 69 8.72 -27.31 9.53
C ASP A 69 8.14 -26.42 8.41
N LYS A 70 8.70 -25.22 8.19
CA LYS A 70 8.36 -24.37 7.04
C LYS A 70 8.57 -25.09 5.71
N ALA A 71 9.69 -25.80 5.60
CA ALA A 71 10.02 -26.53 4.40
C ALA A 71 9.14 -27.78 4.23
N ALA A 72 8.63 -28.39 5.32
CA ALA A 72 7.75 -29.55 5.26
C ALA A 72 6.33 -29.19 4.77
N LEU A 73 5.76 -28.07 5.26
CA LEU A 73 4.45 -27.60 4.83
C LEU A 73 4.45 -27.17 3.36
N VAL A 74 5.48 -26.43 2.95
CA VAL A 74 5.65 -26.03 1.54
C VAL A 74 5.95 -27.26 0.66
N ARG A 75 6.72 -28.24 1.14
CA ARG A 75 6.90 -29.52 0.42
C ARG A 75 5.57 -30.25 0.23
N GLY A 76 4.73 -30.35 1.24
CA GLY A 76 3.41 -30.99 1.13
C GLY A 76 2.48 -30.30 0.14
N LEU A 77 2.52 -28.96 0.09
CA LEU A 77 1.82 -28.16 -0.91
C LEU A 77 2.36 -28.41 -2.33
N GLN A 78 3.69 -28.35 -2.50
CA GLN A 78 4.38 -28.60 -3.76
C GLN A 78 4.15 -30.03 -4.30
N GLU A 79 4.09 -31.04 -3.42
CA GLU A 79 3.75 -32.42 -3.75
C GLU A 79 2.32 -32.54 -4.29
N ARG A 80 1.34 -31.86 -3.68
CA ARG A 80 -0.06 -31.85 -4.16
C ARG A 80 -0.23 -31.09 -5.47
N LEU A 81 0.56 -30.03 -5.66
CA LEU A 81 0.66 -29.29 -6.91
C LEU A 81 1.47 -30.02 -7.98
N LYS A 82 2.04 -31.20 -7.66
CA LYS A 82 2.86 -32.04 -8.55
C LYS A 82 4.07 -31.31 -9.15
N ILE A 83 4.69 -30.45 -8.36
CA ILE A 83 5.94 -29.75 -8.70
C ILE A 83 7.09 -30.22 -7.80
N ARG A 84 8.32 -29.77 -8.07
CA ARG A 84 9.49 -30.11 -7.25
C ARG A 84 9.28 -29.59 -5.82
N ALA A 85 9.27 -30.51 -4.85
CA ALA A 85 9.08 -30.21 -3.45
C ALA A 85 10.41 -29.83 -2.78
N ASP A 86 10.86 -28.59 -2.97
CA ASP A 86 12.08 -28.04 -2.36
C ASP A 86 11.84 -27.36 -1.01
N GLY A 87 10.57 -27.21 -0.61
CA GLY A 87 10.15 -26.58 0.64
C GLY A 87 10.29 -25.07 0.64
N ARG A 88 10.47 -24.45 -0.54
CA ARG A 88 10.58 -23.00 -0.72
C ARG A 88 9.39 -22.48 -1.50
N PHE A 89 8.67 -21.55 -0.90
CA PHE A 89 7.56 -20.91 -1.57
C PHE A 89 8.11 -19.76 -2.43
N GLY A 90 8.33 -20.03 -3.71
CA GLY A 90 8.78 -19.05 -4.71
C GLY A 90 8.03 -19.23 -6.03
N ASP A 91 8.47 -18.57 -7.09
CA ASP A 91 7.72 -18.39 -8.37
C ASP A 91 7.16 -19.68 -8.97
N GLN A 92 7.90 -20.80 -8.88
CA GLN A 92 7.41 -22.10 -9.37
C GLN A 92 6.21 -22.62 -8.57
N THR A 93 6.17 -22.35 -7.27
CA THR A 93 5.08 -22.75 -6.37
C THR A 93 3.86 -21.86 -6.57
N GLU A 94 4.06 -20.55 -6.64
CA GLU A 94 3.00 -19.57 -6.94
C GLU A 94 2.38 -19.82 -8.32
N SER A 95 3.20 -19.95 -9.37
CA SER A 95 2.73 -20.30 -10.72
C SER A 95 2.02 -21.65 -10.78
N ALA A 96 2.37 -22.60 -9.91
CA ALA A 96 1.66 -23.88 -9.81
C ALA A 96 0.30 -23.71 -9.10
N ILE A 97 0.22 -22.86 -8.09
CA ILE A 97 -1.03 -22.51 -7.40
C ILE A 97 -1.98 -21.79 -8.35
N GLU A 98 -1.53 -20.76 -9.07
CA GLU A 98 -2.36 -20.05 -10.05
C GLU A 98 -2.90 -20.98 -11.13
N ARG A 99 -2.03 -21.88 -11.66
CA ARG A 99 -2.46 -22.89 -12.64
C ARG A 99 -3.48 -23.85 -12.04
N PHE A 100 -3.26 -24.29 -10.81
CA PHE A 100 -4.20 -25.16 -10.10
C PHE A 100 -5.55 -24.46 -9.85
N GLN A 101 -5.53 -23.20 -9.40
CA GLN A 101 -6.72 -22.39 -9.17
C GLN A 101 -7.51 -22.20 -10.46
N LYS A 102 -6.82 -21.84 -11.55
CA LYS A 102 -7.41 -21.72 -12.88
C LYS A 102 -8.06 -23.02 -13.35
N GLN A 103 -7.40 -24.16 -13.14
CA GLN A 103 -7.91 -25.47 -13.54
C GLN A 103 -9.11 -25.94 -12.69
N ASN A 104 -9.23 -25.47 -11.46
CA ASN A 104 -10.28 -25.88 -10.51
C ASN A 104 -11.36 -24.80 -10.31
N GLY A 105 -11.38 -23.76 -11.15
CA GLY A 105 -12.40 -22.69 -11.08
C GLY A 105 -12.34 -21.86 -9.79
N LEU A 106 -11.16 -21.75 -9.18
CA LEU A 106 -10.91 -20.92 -8.00
C LEU A 106 -10.44 -19.52 -8.42
N GLU A 107 -10.49 -18.58 -7.49
CA GLU A 107 -9.85 -17.28 -7.63
C GLU A 107 -8.35 -17.48 -7.88
N ILE A 108 -7.83 -16.86 -8.93
CA ILE A 108 -6.44 -17.01 -9.40
C ILE A 108 -5.62 -15.89 -8.75
N ASP A 109 -5.22 -16.11 -7.50
CA ASP A 109 -4.51 -15.13 -6.69
C ASP A 109 -3.09 -15.60 -6.29
N GLY A 110 -2.69 -16.80 -6.72
CA GLY A 110 -1.37 -17.37 -6.41
C GLY A 110 -1.22 -17.82 -4.95
N VAL A 111 -2.27 -17.72 -4.14
CA VAL A 111 -2.27 -18.01 -2.71
C VAL A 111 -3.00 -19.32 -2.40
N ALA A 112 -2.34 -20.20 -1.63
CA ALA A 112 -2.96 -21.42 -1.14
C ALA A 112 -3.89 -21.14 0.07
N GLY A 113 -4.95 -20.38 -0.14
CA GLY A 113 -6.01 -20.12 0.85
C GLY A 113 -6.92 -21.33 1.10
N PRO A 114 -7.87 -21.27 2.05
CA PRO A 114 -8.69 -22.42 2.47
C PRO A 114 -9.40 -23.14 1.32
N LYS A 115 -9.94 -22.41 0.34
CA LYS A 115 -10.58 -23.01 -0.85
C LYS A 115 -9.58 -23.75 -1.74
N THR A 116 -8.39 -23.19 -1.91
CA THR A 116 -7.28 -23.79 -2.66
C THR A 116 -6.75 -25.05 -1.95
N LEU A 117 -6.57 -24.99 -0.63
CA LEU A 117 -6.12 -26.14 0.17
C LEU A 117 -7.17 -27.26 0.22
N ALA A 118 -8.45 -26.94 0.28
CA ALA A 118 -9.54 -27.91 0.19
C ALA A 118 -9.59 -28.59 -1.18
N ALA A 119 -9.46 -27.82 -2.26
CA ALA A 119 -9.39 -28.36 -3.61
C ALA A 119 -8.14 -29.25 -3.82
N LEU A 120 -7.02 -28.94 -3.16
CA LEU A 120 -5.80 -29.77 -3.17
C LEU A 120 -5.94 -31.06 -2.32
N GLY A 121 -7.08 -31.26 -1.66
CA GLY A 121 -7.32 -32.38 -0.74
C GLY A 121 -6.38 -32.36 0.46
N LEU A 122 -5.88 -31.17 0.83
CA LEU A 122 -5.12 -30.90 2.04
C LEU A 122 -6.04 -30.52 3.21
N LEU A 123 -7.34 -30.37 2.94
CA LEU A 123 -8.43 -30.35 3.92
C LEU A 123 -9.39 -31.50 3.58
N GLY A 124 -9.87 -32.23 4.60
CA GLY A 124 -10.76 -33.38 4.42
C GLY A 124 -12.11 -32.99 3.80
N GLN A 125 -12.65 -33.86 2.93
CA GLN A 125 -13.89 -33.63 2.17
C GLN A 125 -15.16 -33.92 2.99
N ALA A 126 -16.10 -32.96 3.03
CA ALA A 126 -17.57 -33.12 2.91
C ALA A 126 -18.25 -31.75 3.19
N GLY A 127 -19.26 -31.25 2.49
CA GLY A 127 -19.96 -31.61 1.25
C GLY A 127 -20.69 -30.35 0.74
N THR A 128 -21.17 -30.38 -0.50
CA THR A 128 -21.94 -29.29 -1.14
C THR A 128 -23.26 -29.01 -0.42
N PRO A 129 -23.76 -27.76 -0.49
CA PRO A 129 -25.04 -27.57 -1.17
C PRO A 129 -25.09 -26.39 -2.15
N SER A 130 -26.11 -26.54 -3.00
CA SER A 130 -26.45 -25.88 -4.27
C SER A 130 -26.97 -24.45 -4.17
N ALA A 131 -27.00 -23.79 -5.34
CA ALA A 131 -27.56 -22.47 -5.63
C ALA A 131 -29.09 -22.36 -5.44
N ALA A 132 -29.55 -21.16 -5.07
CA ALA A 132 -30.71 -20.40 -5.59
C ALA A 132 -31.38 -19.51 -4.51
N GLY A 133 -31.52 -18.21 -4.79
CA GLY A 133 -32.36 -17.28 -4.01
C GLY A 133 -32.13 -15.81 -4.42
N PRO A 134 -33.19 -15.00 -4.61
CA PRO A 134 -33.21 -13.91 -5.58
C PRO A 134 -32.52 -12.64 -5.09
N GLY A 135 -31.89 -11.92 -6.03
CA GLY A 135 -31.19 -10.67 -5.76
C GLY A 135 -32.12 -9.53 -5.33
N PRO A 136 -31.61 -8.55 -4.56
CA PRO A 136 -32.21 -7.24 -4.52
C PRO A 136 -31.76 -6.42 -5.72
N ARG A 137 -32.75 -5.71 -6.26
CA ARG A 137 -32.74 -4.82 -7.41
C ARG A 137 -31.48 -3.97 -7.53
N SER A 138 -31.05 -3.84 -8.79
CA SER A 138 -30.30 -2.70 -9.30
C SER A 138 -30.93 -1.40 -8.83
N THR A 139 -30.35 -0.80 -7.80
CA THR A 139 -30.33 0.65 -7.67
C THR A 139 -29.00 1.08 -8.26
N SER A 140 -29.07 1.68 -9.44
CA SER A 140 -28.00 2.50 -10.00
C SER A 140 -27.56 3.50 -8.93
N VAL A 141 -26.45 3.20 -8.25
CA VAL A 141 -25.75 4.23 -7.48
C VAL A 141 -25.17 5.14 -8.55
N SER A 142 -25.83 6.28 -8.75
CA SER A 142 -25.26 7.41 -9.44
C SER A 142 -23.87 7.64 -8.85
N SER A 143 -22.85 7.49 -9.67
CA SER A 143 -21.53 8.08 -9.46
C SER A 143 -21.74 9.59 -9.26
N GLY A 144 -21.88 9.98 -8.00
CA GLY A 144 -22.27 11.31 -7.58
C GLY A 144 -21.89 11.51 -6.12
N ALA A 145 -20.72 11.02 -5.72
CA ALA A 145 -19.99 11.76 -4.71
C ALA A 145 -19.60 13.07 -5.39
N ALA A 146 -20.21 14.19 -4.99
CA ALA A 146 -19.70 15.50 -5.37
C ALA A 146 -18.18 15.46 -5.13
N ALA A 147 -17.40 15.60 -6.20
CA ALA A 147 -15.94 15.65 -6.09
C ALA A 147 -15.63 16.69 -5.02
N ARG A 148 -15.04 16.26 -3.91
CA ARG A 148 -14.71 17.15 -2.81
C ARG A 148 -13.69 18.12 -3.39
N GLN A 149 -14.12 19.36 -3.65
CA GLN A 149 -13.27 20.35 -4.26
C GLN A 149 -12.17 20.70 -3.26
N ILE A 150 -10.96 20.22 -3.52
CA ILE A 150 -9.77 20.60 -2.75
C ILE A 150 -9.43 22.02 -3.22
N ARG A 151 -9.52 23.01 -2.32
CA ARG A 151 -9.24 24.43 -2.64
C ARG A 151 -8.05 24.98 -1.90
N SER A 152 -7.64 24.30 -0.83
CA SER A 152 -6.44 24.61 -0.06
C SER A 152 -5.81 23.32 0.43
N TRP A 153 -4.49 23.30 0.43
CA TRP A 153 -3.73 22.17 0.94
C TRP A 153 -2.43 22.62 1.59
N ALA A 154 -1.81 21.72 2.34
CA ALA A 154 -0.50 21.94 2.94
C ALA A 154 0.34 20.65 2.88
N TYR A 155 1.66 20.81 2.93
CA TYR A 155 2.62 19.73 2.81
C TYR A 155 3.78 19.93 3.80
N GLN A 156 4.02 18.94 4.66
CA GLN A 156 5.12 18.91 5.63
C GLN A 156 5.52 17.46 5.94
N LEU A 157 6.78 17.08 5.76
CA LEU A 157 7.26 15.70 5.92
C LEU A 157 8.15 15.47 7.13
N SER A 158 8.70 16.53 7.71
CA SER A 158 9.63 16.44 8.83
C SER A 158 9.25 17.45 9.93
N ASP A 159 9.77 17.21 11.13
CA ASP A 159 9.56 18.06 12.32
C ASP A 159 8.08 18.37 12.62
N ILE A 160 7.22 17.36 12.43
CA ILE A 160 5.77 17.56 12.48
C ILE A 160 5.32 17.74 13.94
N ASP A 161 4.93 18.97 14.29
CA ASP A 161 4.14 19.24 15.50
C ASP A 161 2.64 18.98 15.22
N PRO A 162 2.02 17.96 15.85
CA PRO A 162 0.61 17.66 15.66
C PRO A 162 -0.32 18.84 15.99
N LYS A 163 0.10 19.79 16.85
CA LYS A 163 -0.69 20.98 17.17
C LYS A 163 -0.75 21.96 16.00
N VAL A 164 0.36 22.13 15.27
CA VAL A 164 0.42 22.96 14.07
C VAL A 164 -0.54 22.38 13.04
N ILE A 165 -0.45 21.07 12.76
CA ILE A 165 -1.34 20.38 11.81
C ILE A 165 -2.81 20.47 12.23
N ALA A 166 -3.11 20.30 13.52
CA ALA A 166 -4.47 20.45 14.03
C ALA A 166 -5.02 21.88 13.81
N GLY A 167 -4.16 22.90 13.93
CA GLY A 167 -4.50 24.30 13.72
C GLY A 167 -4.73 24.72 12.26
N LEU A 168 -4.41 23.87 11.28
CA LEU A 168 -4.62 24.20 9.87
C LEU A 168 -6.09 24.11 9.46
N ASP A 169 -6.54 25.15 8.75
CA ASP A 169 -7.88 25.24 8.17
C ASP A 169 -7.88 25.00 6.65
N VAL A 170 -7.29 23.87 6.25
CA VAL A 170 -7.16 23.44 4.85
C VAL A 170 -8.13 22.34 4.48
N ASP A 171 -8.40 22.12 3.19
CA ASP A 171 -9.21 20.97 2.75
C ASP A 171 -8.42 19.64 2.86
N LEU A 172 -7.10 19.69 2.67
CA LEU A 172 -6.19 18.55 2.67
C LEU A 172 -4.83 18.90 3.28
N VAL A 173 -4.21 18.00 4.02
CA VAL A 173 -2.81 18.11 4.42
C VAL A 173 -2.10 16.78 4.14
N VAL A 174 -0.93 16.86 3.52
CA VAL A 174 -0.01 15.74 3.35
C VAL A 174 1.03 15.82 4.45
N ILE A 175 1.18 14.74 5.20
CA ILE A 175 2.22 14.57 6.22
C ILE A 175 2.87 13.20 6.12
N ASP A 176 4.03 13.03 6.74
CA ASP A 176 4.59 11.69 6.95
C ASP A 176 3.66 10.82 7.83
N TYR A 177 3.79 9.48 7.76
CA TYR A 177 3.02 8.57 8.62
C TYR A 177 3.41 8.68 10.11
N SER A 178 4.57 9.29 10.37
CA SER A 178 5.17 9.53 11.68
C SER A 178 5.59 10.98 11.83
N ARG A 179 6.10 11.38 13.01
CA ARG A 179 6.49 12.79 13.24
C ARG A 179 7.89 13.12 12.71
N ASP A 180 8.73 12.10 12.57
CA ASP A 180 10.18 12.23 12.30
C ASP A 180 10.72 11.12 11.39
N GLY A 181 9.84 10.38 10.71
CA GLY A 181 10.20 9.24 9.86
C GLY A 181 10.25 7.89 10.58
N GLU A 182 10.31 7.87 11.91
CA GLU A 182 10.45 6.66 12.72
C GLU A 182 9.12 6.02 13.16
N ASP A 183 9.07 4.67 13.21
CA ASP A 183 7.86 3.94 13.65
C ASP A 183 7.51 4.18 15.13
N ALA A 184 8.51 4.55 15.94
CA ALA A 184 8.29 4.91 17.34
C ALA A 184 7.38 6.14 17.49
N THR A 185 7.39 7.05 16.52
CA THR A 185 6.58 8.27 16.53
C THR A 185 5.42 8.25 15.54
N ALA A 186 5.13 7.08 14.94
CA ALA A 186 4.01 6.87 14.05
C ALA A 186 2.69 7.40 14.63
N PHE A 187 1.92 8.12 13.81
CA PHE A 187 0.63 8.65 14.19
C PHE A 187 -0.35 7.52 14.46
N ARG A 188 -1.11 7.62 15.56
CA ARG A 188 -2.14 6.65 15.91
C ARG A 188 -3.53 7.20 15.60
N GLN A 189 -4.53 6.33 15.65
CA GLN A 189 -5.92 6.69 15.37
C GLN A 189 -6.44 7.87 16.20
N ALA A 190 -6.04 7.95 17.48
CA ALA A 190 -6.41 9.06 18.36
C ALA A 190 -5.80 10.40 17.92
N ASP A 191 -4.56 10.39 17.41
CA ASP A 191 -3.89 11.58 16.89
C ASP A 191 -4.60 12.07 15.63
N LEU A 192 -4.77 11.17 14.65
CA LEU A 192 -5.40 11.52 13.37
C LEU A 192 -6.86 11.97 13.53
N ALA A 193 -7.61 11.41 14.48
CA ALA A 193 -8.97 11.86 14.77
C ALA A 193 -9.04 13.34 15.17
N ARG A 194 -7.99 13.86 15.82
CA ARG A 194 -7.86 15.28 16.16
C ARG A 194 -7.38 16.09 14.96
N LEU A 195 -6.33 15.62 14.26
CA LEU A 195 -5.77 16.32 13.10
C LEU A 195 -6.81 16.56 12.00
N LYS A 196 -7.78 15.66 11.86
CA LYS A 196 -8.82 15.74 10.84
C LYS A 196 -9.88 16.80 11.10
N GLN A 197 -9.94 17.38 12.30
CA GLN A 197 -10.88 18.44 12.62
C GLN A 197 -10.32 19.78 12.15
N ARG A 198 -11.16 20.61 11.56
CA ARG A 198 -10.79 21.97 11.17
C ARG A 198 -11.21 22.98 12.24
N PRO A 199 -10.40 24.00 12.53
CA PRO A 199 -10.78 25.05 13.46
C PRO A 199 -12.07 25.78 13.05
N SER A 200 -12.29 26.03 11.76
CA SER A 200 -13.52 26.65 11.25
C SER A 200 -14.74 25.72 11.25
N GLY A 201 -14.53 24.44 11.55
CA GLY A 201 -15.55 23.41 11.49
C GLY A 201 -15.46 22.51 10.24
N GLY A 202 -16.08 21.34 10.37
CA GLY A 202 -15.96 20.28 9.38
C GLY A 202 -14.62 19.54 9.48
N ARG A 203 -14.28 18.82 8.41
CA ARG A 203 -13.17 17.88 8.37
C ARG A 203 -12.17 18.28 7.29
N LYS A 204 -10.87 18.11 7.55
CA LYS A 204 -9.80 18.08 6.55
C LYS A 204 -9.33 16.66 6.28
N LEU A 205 -8.86 16.41 5.06
CA LEU A 205 -8.21 15.14 4.72
C LEU A 205 -6.79 15.16 5.27
N VAL A 206 -6.37 14.08 5.92
CA VAL A 206 -4.98 13.88 6.35
C VAL A 206 -4.44 12.68 5.57
N ILE A 207 -3.44 12.94 4.73
CA ILE A 207 -2.89 12.01 3.75
C ILE A 207 -1.45 11.68 4.17
N ALA A 208 -1.09 10.40 4.17
CA ALA A 208 0.26 9.96 4.52
C ALA A 208 1.17 9.93 3.28
N TYR A 209 2.35 10.53 3.36
CA TYR A 209 3.44 10.30 2.42
C TYR A 209 3.88 8.84 2.45
N MET A 210 4.19 8.29 1.27
CA MET A 210 4.74 6.95 1.12
C MET A 210 5.51 6.85 -0.20
N SER A 211 6.84 6.72 -0.15
CA SER A 211 7.64 6.40 -1.33
C SER A 211 7.36 4.97 -1.80
N ILE A 212 7.13 4.80 -3.10
CA ILE A 212 6.87 3.48 -3.70
C ILE A 212 7.85 3.09 -4.80
N GLY A 213 8.62 4.07 -5.31
CA GLY A 213 9.70 3.87 -6.28
C GLY A 213 11.10 3.89 -5.66
N GLU A 214 11.22 4.23 -4.37
CA GLU A 214 12.47 4.17 -3.60
C GLU A 214 12.23 3.54 -2.22
N ALA A 215 13.29 2.93 -1.68
CA ALA A 215 13.38 2.49 -0.30
C ALA A 215 14.23 3.49 0.49
N GLU A 216 13.75 3.86 1.67
CA GLU A 216 14.36 4.86 2.55
C GLU A 216 15.01 4.13 3.73
N ASP A 217 16.30 4.36 3.96
CA ASP A 217 17.09 3.58 4.94
C ASP A 217 16.82 3.92 6.41
N TYR A 218 16.13 5.04 6.64
CA TYR A 218 15.65 5.49 7.94
C TYR A 218 14.26 4.92 8.29
N ARG A 219 13.61 4.18 7.38
CA ARG A 219 12.31 3.55 7.67
C ARG A 219 12.45 2.25 8.44
N TYR A 220 11.41 1.93 9.19
CA TYR A 220 11.34 0.74 10.05
C TYR A 220 11.49 -0.59 9.30
N TYR A 221 11.14 -0.63 8.01
CA TYR A 221 11.27 -1.83 7.19
C TYR A 221 12.71 -2.07 6.73
N TRP A 222 13.56 -1.04 6.78
CA TRP A 222 14.94 -1.14 6.36
C TRP A 222 15.68 -2.12 7.26
N ARG A 223 16.44 -3.01 6.63
CA ARG A 223 17.25 -3.98 7.36
C ARG A 223 18.72 -3.64 7.21
N ARG A 224 19.43 -3.58 8.33
CA ARG A 224 20.86 -3.20 8.37
C ARG A 224 21.74 -4.08 7.48
N GLU A 225 21.35 -5.32 7.21
CA GLU A 225 22.05 -6.19 6.27
C GLU A 225 22.00 -5.69 4.82
N TRP A 226 21.01 -4.90 4.40
CA TRP A 226 20.92 -4.38 3.02
C TRP A 226 22.04 -3.39 2.67
N ASN A 227 22.71 -2.82 3.69
CA ASN A 227 23.89 -1.96 3.53
C ASN A 227 25.08 -2.73 2.93
N LYS A 228 25.08 -4.06 3.02
CA LYS A 228 26.15 -4.91 2.46
C LYS A 228 25.69 -5.47 1.11
N ALA A 229 26.53 -5.31 0.08
CA ALA A 229 26.25 -5.82 -1.27
C ALA A 229 25.87 -7.32 -1.31
N ALA A 230 26.48 -8.15 -0.46
CA ALA A 230 26.22 -9.58 -0.41
C ALA A 230 24.82 -9.98 0.11
N THR A 231 24.16 -9.08 0.85
CA THR A 231 22.84 -9.31 1.47
C THR A 231 21.79 -8.31 1.01
N ARG A 232 22.17 -7.44 0.07
CA ARG A 232 21.26 -6.49 -0.56
C ARG A 232 20.22 -7.26 -1.41
N PRO A 233 18.92 -7.01 -1.23
CA PRO A 233 17.90 -7.62 -2.06
C PRO A 233 18.10 -7.24 -3.52
N ALA A 234 17.82 -8.17 -4.44
CA ALA A 234 17.97 -7.91 -5.88
C ALA A 234 17.04 -6.80 -6.41
N TRP A 235 15.95 -6.50 -5.69
CA TRP A 235 15.07 -5.39 -6.04
C TRP A 235 15.57 -4.03 -5.57
N LEU A 236 16.58 -3.97 -4.71
CA LEU A 236 17.15 -2.73 -4.17
C LEU A 236 18.38 -2.33 -4.99
N ASP A 237 18.29 -1.19 -5.67
CA ASP A 237 19.27 -0.73 -6.63
C ASP A 237 20.16 0.37 -6.04
N GLU A 238 20.57 1.35 -6.85
CA GLU A 238 21.54 2.37 -6.45
C GLU A 238 20.95 3.41 -5.49
N LEU A 239 21.83 3.97 -4.65
CA LEU A 239 21.55 5.14 -3.84
C LEU A 239 21.24 6.32 -4.78
N ASN A 240 20.19 7.05 -4.48
CA ASN A 240 19.86 8.31 -5.14
C ASN A 240 20.94 9.35 -4.77
N PRO A 241 21.70 9.89 -5.75
CA PRO A 241 22.78 10.82 -5.47
C PRO A 241 22.28 12.18 -4.94
N ASP A 242 21.02 12.52 -5.20
CA ASP A 242 20.43 13.80 -4.82
C ASP A 242 19.71 13.73 -3.46
N TRP A 243 19.38 12.52 -2.99
CA TRP A 243 18.62 12.28 -1.77
C TRP A 243 19.26 11.17 -0.93
N ASP A 244 20.05 11.59 0.06
CA ASP A 244 20.75 10.67 0.96
C ASP A 244 19.78 9.69 1.65
N GLY A 245 20.23 8.45 1.83
CA GLY A 245 19.42 7.36 2.39
C GLY A 245 18.31 6.80 1.50
N ASN A 246 18.10 7.31 0.28
CA ASN A 246 17.06 6.83 -0.63
C ASN A 246 17.64 5.94 -1.72
N TYR A 247 17.03 4.79 -1.99
CA TYR A 247 17.54 3.79 -2.94
C TYR A 247 16.49 3.42 -3.96
N LYS A 248 16.81 3.49 -5.26
CA LYS A 248 15.87 3.06 -6.32
C LYS A 248 15.46 1.61 -6.11
N VAL A 249 14.17 1.32 -6.32
CA VAL A 249 13.65 -0.05 -6.23
C VAL A 249 13.05 -0.51 -7.55
N ARG A 250 13.25 -1.81 -7.85
CA ARG A 250 12.50 -2.52 -8.89
C ARG A 250 11.09 -2.73 -8.38
N TYR A 251 10.24 -1.70 -8.48
CA TYR A 251 8.94 -1.66 -7.80
C TYR A 251 7.93 -2.72 -8.27
N TRP A 252 8.22 -3.40 -9.39
CA TRP A 252 7.47 -4.57 -9.85
C TRP A 252 7.81 -5.85 -9.09
N ASP A 253 8.89 -5.88 -8.31
CA ASP A 253 9.32 -7.06 -7.56
C ASP A 253 8.34 -7.36 -6.40
N PRO A 254 7.80 -8.58 -6.30
CA PRO A 254 6.85 -8.94 -5.26
C PRO A 254 7.37 -8.74 -3.83
N ALA A 255 8.68 -8.89 -3.60
CA ALA A 255 9.26 -8.71 -2.27
C ALA A 255 9.23 -7.23 -1.85
N TRP A 256 9.50 -6.29 -2.77
CA TRP A 256 9.28 -4.86 -2.51
C TRP A 256 7.80 -4.57 -2.27
N GLN A 257 6.91 -5.10 -3.12
CA GLN A 257 5.48 -4.87 -2.95
C GLN A 257 4.96 -5.40 -1.59
N SER A 258 5.56 -6.45 -1.04
CA SER A 258 5.24 -6.98 0.29
C SER A 258 5.67 -6.08 1.46
N VAL A 259 6.68 -5.22 1.25
CA VAL A 259 7.06 -4.16 2.19
C VAL A 259 5.96 -3.08 2.20
N ILE A 260 5.41 -2.77 1.03
CA ILE A 260 4.39 -1.73 0.87
C ILE A 260 3.00 -2.19 1.33
N LEU A 261 2.53 -3.39 0.98
CA LEU A 261 1.18 -3.83 1.31
C LEU A 261 1.03 -5.35 1.47
N GLY A 262 0.02 -5.77 2.23
CA GLY A 262 -0.41 -7.17 2.34
C GLY A 262 -0.21 -7.82 3.71
N SER A 263 0.23 -7.08 4.72
CA SER A 263 0.41 -7.59 6.08
C SER A 263 0.32 -6.47 7.12
N GLU A 264 0.03 -6.78 8.39
CA GLU A 264 -0.08 -5.77 9.46
C GLU A 264 1.21 -4.96 9.70
N VAL A 265 2.36 -5.46 9.25
CA VAL A 265 3.65 -4.77 9.33
C VAL A 265 4.03 -4.03 8.05
N ALA A 266 3.25 -4.16 6.98
CA ALA A 266 3.48 -3.46 5.73
C ALA A 266 3.09 -1.97 5.84
N TYR A 267 3.72 -1.13 5.02
CA TYR A 267 3.68 0.32 5.17
C TYR A 267 2.25 0.87 4.99
N LEU A 268 1.58 0.50 3.90
CA LEU A 268 0.20 0.89 3.61
C LEU A 268 -0.77 0.36 4.67
N ASP A 269 -0.57 -0.85 5.17
CA ASP A 269 -1.42 -1.44 6.20
C ASP A 269 -1.33 -0.68 7.53
N LYS A 270 -0.12 -0.27 7.94
CA LYS A 270 0.08 0.64 9.08
C LYS A 270 -0.63 1.97 8.87
N ILE A 271 -0.53 2.57 7.69
CA ILE A 271 -1.20 3.83 7.34
C ILE A 271 -2.73 3.70 7.41
N ILE A 272 -3.29 2.63 6.85
CA ILE A 272 -4.74 2.35 6.88
C ILE A 272 -5.21 2.14 8.33
N ALA A 273 -4.47 1.35 9.12
CA ALA A 273 -4.78 1.04 10.51
C ALA A 273 -4.69 2.27 11.42
N ALA A 274 -3.65 3.11 11.25
CA ALA A 274 -3.50 4.39 11.93
C ALA A 274 -4.69 5.30 11.63
N GLY A 275 -5.24 5.18 10.43
CA GLY A 275 -6.52 5.75 10.10
C GLY A 275 -6.44 6.96 9.20
N PHE A 276 -5.35 7.13 8.42
CA PHE A 276 -5.20 8.16 7.38
C PHE A 276 -6.33 8.10 6.34
N ASP A 277 -6.60 9.23 5.67
CA ASP A 277 -7.64 9.31 4.64
C ASP A 277 -7.16 8.89 3.25
N GLY A 278 -5.85 8.77 3.06
CA GLY A 278 -5.24 8.36 1.81
C GLY A 278 -3.73 8.30 1.91
N VAL A 279 -3.11 8.02 0.78
CA VAL A 279 -1.66 8.08 0.58
C VAL A 279 -1.29 9.07 -0.52
N TYR A 280 -0.18 9.76 -0.29
CA TYR A 280 0.54 10.58 -1.26
C TYR A 280 1.75 9.76 -1.70
N LEU A 281 1.70 9.26 -2.94
CA LEU A 281 2.63 8.26 -3.46
C LEU A 281 3.78 8.96 -4.16
N ASP A 282 4.99 8.79 -3.64
CA ASP A 282 6.17 9.44 -4.18
C ASP A 282 7.05 8.49 -4.98
N ILE A 283 7.94 9.08 -5.79
CA ILE A 283 8.85 8.44 -6.74
C ILE A 283 8.07 7.63 -7.78
N ILE A 284 6.95 8.19 -8.25
CA ILE A 284 6.14 7.64 -9.35
C ILE A 284 6.96 7.63 -10.63
N ASP A 285 7.72 8.68 -10.87
CA ASP A 285 8.66 8.84 -11.99
C ASP A 285 9.85 7.87 -11.99
N ALA A 286 9.96 6.97 -11.00
CA ALA A 286 10.91 5.85 -11.07
C ALA A 286 10.75 5.01 -12.35
N PHE A 287 9.58 5.03 -12.99
CA PHE A 287 9.46 4.38 -14.31
C PHE A 287 10.38 4.99 -15.37
N GLU A 288 10.65 6.29 -15.33
CA GLU A 288 11.56 6.97 -16.28
C GLU A 288 12.99 6.49 -16.09
N TYR A 289 13.44 6.39 -14.84
CA TYR A 289 14.74 5.82 -14.48
C TYR A 289 14.92 4.40 -15.06
N TRP A 290 13.92 3.54 -14.90
CA TRP A 290 14.00 2.16 -15.40
C TRP A 290 13.82 2.06 -16.92
N GLU A 291 13.03 2.95 -17.54
CA GLU A 291 12.95 3.08 -19.00
C GLU A 291 14.32 3.46 -19.59
N GLU A 292 15.02 4.43 -18.99
CA GLU A 292 16.36 4.85 -19.41
C GLU A 292 17.39 3.73 -19.25
N LYS A 293 17.33 3.00 -18.13
CA LYS A 293 18.22 1.86 -17.85
C LYS A 293 17.93 0.63 -18.74
N GLY A 294 16.77 0.60 -19.41
CA GLY A 294 16.33 -0.55 -20.21
C GLY A 294 15.98 -1.79 -19.39
N GLU A 295 15.62 -1.62 -18.11
CA GLU A 295 15.22 -2.70 -17.20
C GLU A 295 13.71 -2.65 -16.92
N GLY A 296 13.13 -3.77 -16.47
CA GLY A 296 11.70 -3.85 -16.12
C GLY A 296 10.73 -3.99 -17.31
N GLY A 297 11.22 -3.92 -18.55
CA GLY A 297 10.43 -4.13 -19.76
C GLY A 297 9.41 -3.01 -19.99
N ASN A 298 8.20 -3.16 -19.45
CA ASN A 298 7.17 -2.12 -19.45
C ASN A 298 7.12 -1.45 -18.07
N ALA A 299 8.15 -0.69 -17.73
CA ALA A 299 8.29 -0.02 -16.43
C ALA A 299 7.06 0.88 -16.14
N ARG A 300 6.65 1.70 -17.10
CA ARG A 300 5.44 2.54 -17.02
C ARG A 300 4.18 1.74 -16.66
N GLY A 301 3.92 0.67 -17.40
CA GLY A 301 2.79 -0.21 -17.15
C GLY A 301 2.87 -0.91 -15.79
N ALA A 302 4.08 -1.27 -15.35
CA ALA A 302 4.30 -1.85 -14.03
C ALA A 302 4.02 -0.86 -12.90
N MET A 303 4.39 0.42 -13.04
CA MET A 303 4.06 1.46 -12.06
C MET A 303 2.54 1.68 -11.99
N ILE A 304 1.86 1.77 -13.14
CA ILE A 304 0.39 1.87 -13.20
C ILE A 304 -0.26 0.65 -12.51
N ALA A 305 0.24 -0.55 -12.77
CA ALA A 305 -0.27 -1.78 -12.15
C ALA A 305 -0.06 -1.76 -10.63
N PHE A 306 1.09 -1.29 -10.16
CA PHE A 306 1.39 -1.22 -8.73
C PHE A 306 0.52 -0.20 -8.01
N VAL A 307 0.35 1.01 -8.56
CA VAL A 307 -0.61 2.01 -8.06
C VAL A 307 -2.03 1.44 -8.06
N GLY A 308 -2.41 0.68 -9.09
CA GLY A 308 -3.70 -0.01 -9.16
C GLY A 308 -3.90 -1.05 -8.05
N ARG A 309 -2.85 -1.81 -7.71
CA ARG A 309 -2.83 -2.76 -6.59
C ARG A 309 -2.99 -2.04 -5.26
N ILE A 310 -2.23 -0.97 -5.02
CA ILE A 310 -2.33 -0.12 -3.81
C ILE A 310 -3.75 0.45 -3.68
N ALA A 311 -4.28 1.05 -4.75
CA ALA A 311 -5.61 1.65 -4.76
C ALA A 311 -6.70 0.63 -4.44
N SER A 312 -6.65 -0.55 -5.07
CA SER A 312 -7.64 -1.62 -4.86
C SER A 312 -7.55 -2.18 -3.45
N TYR A 313 -6.34 -2.45 -2.97
CA TYR A 313 -6.08 -2.98 -1.63
C TYR A 313 -6.58 -2.04 -0.54
N ALA A 314 -6.25 -0.75 -0.65
CA ALA A 314 -6.62 0.25 0.34
C ALA A 314 -8.13 0.51 0.34
N ARG A 315 -8.75 0.64 -0.84
CA ARG A 315 -10.20 0.93 -0.94
C ARG A 315 -11.08 -0.24 -0.52
N ALA A 316 -10.59 -1.48 -0.66
CA ALA A 316 -11.28 -2.65 -0.13
C ALA A 316 -11.36 -2.65 1.41
N ARG A 317 -10.34 -2.10 2.08
CA ARG A 317 -10.28 -1.98 3.55
C ARG A 317 -10.92 -0.68 4.05
N ARG A 318 -10.84 0.38 3.25
CA ARG A 318 -11.35 1.70 3.59
C ARG A 318 -11.96 2.37 2.35
N PRO A 319 -13.28 2.21 2.14
CA PRO A 319 -13.98 2.87 1.04
C PRO A 319 -13.72 4.38 1.04
N GLY A 320 -13.39 4.93 -0.13
CA GLY A 320 -13.06 6.34 -0.28
C GLY A 320 -11.62 6.72 0.09
N PHE A 321 -10.71 5.76 0.31
CA PHE A 321 -9.29 6.04 0.52
C PHE A 321 -8.68 6.75 -0.70
N SER A 322 -8.09 7.92 -0.47
CA SER A 322 -7.48 8.75 -1.51
C SER A 322 -6.14 8.18 -1.96
N ILE A 323 -5.88 8.26 -3.26
CA ILE A 323 -4.62 7.86 -3.89
C ILE A 323 -4.10 9.06 -4.67
N ILE A 324 -2.99 9.63 -4.26
CA ILE A 324 -2.47 10.90 -4.81
C ILE A 324 -1.00 10.69 -5.22
N PRO A 325 -0.70 10.35 -6.49
CA PRO A 325 0.68 10.34 -6.96
C PRO A 325 1.31 11.73 -6.96
N GLN A 326 2.63 11.79 -6.74
CA GLN A 326 3.48 12.96 -6.92
C GLN A 326 4.32 12.81 -8.20
N ASN A 327 4.42 13.89 -8.99
CA ASN A 327 5.16 13.91 -10.27
C ASN A 327 4.70 12.77 -11.20
N GLY A 328 5.56 12.31 -12.11
CA GLY A 328 5.25 11.22 -13.04
C GLY A 328 4.00 11.46 -13.90
N GLU A 329 3.71 12.73 -14.22
CA GLU A 329 2.48 13.14 -14.89
C GLU A 329 2.31 12.54 -16.29
N ALA A 330 3.38 12.03 -16.88
CA ALA A 330 3.32 11.27 -18.13
C ALA A 330 2.45 9.99 -17.99
N LEU A 331 2.23 9.45 -16.79
CA LEU A 331 1.26 8.36 -16.57
C LEU A 331 -0.18 8.79 -16.79
N LEU A 332 -0.48 10.10 -16.76
CA LEU A 332 -1.82 10.62 -17.04
C LEU A 332 -2.26 10.40 -18.48
N GLU A 333 -1.42 9.89 -19.38
CA GLU A 333 -1.86 9.44 -20.70
C GLU A 333 -2.78 8.22 -20.63
N ASP A 334 -2.58 7.36 -19.65
CA ASP A 334 -3.39 6.15 -19.46
C ASP A 334 -4.74 6.47 -18.78
N ALA A 335 -5.84 6.14 -19.46
CA ALA A 335 -7.19 6.40 -18.97
C ALA A 335 -7.59 5.52 -17.77
N GLY A 336 -6.98 4.34 -17.64
CA GLY A 336 -7.10 3.47 -16.47
C GLY A 336 -6.43 4.12 -15.26
N TYR A 337 -5.20 4.61 -15.42
CA TYR A 337 -4.46 5.32 -14.36
C TYR A 337 -5.24 6.53 -13.81
N ARG A 338 -5.81 7.35 -14.70
CA ARG A 338 -6.65 8.48 -14.28
C ARG A 338 -7.86 8.07 -13.43
N LYS A 339 -8.42 6.87 -13.62
CA LYS A 339 -9.52 6.34 -12.80
C LYS A 339 -9.06 5.81 -11.44
N LEU A 340 -7.77 5.53 -11.27
CA LEU A 340 -7.22 5.02 -10.02
C LEU A 340 -6.98 6.14 -9.00
N ILE A 341 -6.68 7.35 -9.45
CA ILE A 341 -6.17 8.43 -8.58
C ILE A 341 -7.28 9.42 -8.18
N SER A 342 -7.07 10.11 -7.07
CA SER A 342 -8.02 11.06 -6.46
C SER A 342 -7.62 12.51 -6.64
N ALA A 343 -6.32 12.77 -6.80
CA ALA A 343 -5.67 14.03 -7.16
C ALA A 343 -4.28 13.67 -7.72
N ILE A 344 -3.52 14.65 -8.22
CA ILE A 344 -2.10 14.51 -8.52
C ILE A 344 -1.33 15.66 -7.86
N GLY A 345 -0.24 15.34 -7.18
CA GLY A 345 0.75 16.29 -6.70
C GLY A 345 1.79 16.58 -7.77
N LYS A 346 2.21 17.84 -7.90
CA LYS A 346 3.30 18.24 -8.80
C LYS A 346 4.16 19.29 -8.13
N GLU A 347 5.44 19.00 -8.02
CA GLU A 347 6.44 19.97 -7.62
C GLU A 347 6.94 20.73 -8.84
N ASP A 348 7.44 21.95 -8.64
CA ASP A 348 8.33 22.61 -9.59
C ASP A 348 7.73 22.71 -11.00
N ILE A 349 6.51 23.29 -11.12
CA ILE A 349 5.89 23.49 -12.44
C ILE A 349 6.59 24.63 -13.15
N PHE A 350 6.74 25.77 -12.47
CA PHE A 350 7.24 27.02 -13.05
C PHE A 350 8.65 27.38 -12.60
N TYR A 351 9.07 26.94 -11.41
CA TYR A 351 10.40 27.17 -10.86
C TYR A 351 10.97 25.87 -10.29
N GLY A 352 12.27 25.79 -10.01
CA GLY A 352 12.86 24.72 -9.19
C GLY A 352 13.58 23.59 -9.92
N ALA A 353 13.35 23.39 -11.23
CA ALA A 353 13.92 22.25 -11.96
C ALA A 353 15.46 22.28 -12.03
N ASP A 354 16.05 23.47 -12.19
CA ASP A 354 17.50 23.71 -12.19
C ASP A 354 17.96 24.40 -10.88
N GLY A 355 17.13 24.35 -9.82
CA GLY A 355 17.38 24.97 -8.51
C GLY A 355 16.24 25.88 -8.04
N ASP A 356 16.05 25.96 -6.72
CA ASP A 356 14.95 26.72 -6.10
C ASP A 356 14.94 28.19 -6.53
N GLY A 357 13.75 28.73 -6.80
CA GLY A 357 13.55 30.09 -7.30
C GLY A 357 14.01 30.34 -8.75
N GLN A 358 14.63 29.39 -9.43
CA GLN A 358 15.01 29.51 -10.84
C GLN A 358 13.84 29.15 -11.76
N PRO A 359 13.49 30.00 -12.74
CA PRO A 359 12.42 29.68 -13.68
C PRO A 359 12.77 28.45 -14.55
N ASN A 360 11.81 27.54 -14.68
CA ASN A 360 11.92 26.37 -15.53
C ASN A 360 11.90 26.74 -17.02
N LYS A 361 12.41 25.85 -17.88
CA LYS A 361 12.45 26.12 -19.32
C LYS A 361 11.03 26.08 -19.90
N ALA A 362 10.75 26.97 -20.85
CA ALA A 362 9.42 27.09 -21.45
C ALA A 362 8.89 25.78 -22.06
N GLY A 363 9.79 24.93 -22.59
CA GLY A 363 9.45 23.61 -23.11
C GLY A 363 9.01 22.63 -22.03
N GLU A 364 9.74 22.56 -20.92
CA GLU A 364 9.42 21.72 -19.75
C GLU A 364 8.08 22.12 -19.14
N ILE A 365 7.87 23.44 -18.94
CA ILE A 365 6.59 23.99 -18.47
C ILE A 365 5.44 23.57 -19.39
N SER A 366 5.62 23.74 -20.71
CA SER A 366 4.56 23.43 -21.68
C SER A 366 4.23 21.94 -21.72
N GLN A 367 5.24 21.07 -21.60
CA GLN A 367 5.07 19.62 -21.57
C GLN A 367 4.34 19.17 -20.29
N CYS A 368 4.79 19.65 -19.12
CA CYS A 368 4.16 19.39 -17.83
C CYS A 368 2.68 19.80 -17.86
N LEU A 369 2.38 21.04 -18.27
CA LEU A 369 1.00 21.54 -18.36
C LEU A 369 0.15 20.73 -19.34
N ALA A 370 0.71 20.24 -20.45
CA ALA A 370 -0.01 19.39 -21.39
C ALA A 370 -0.41 18.03 -20.77
N HIS A 371 0.45 17.43 -19.94
CA HIS A 371 0.09 16.23 -19.19
C HIS A 371 -0.96 16.53 -18.12
N LEU A 372 -0.79 17.59 -17.32
CA LEU A 372 -1.71 18.00 -16.26
C LEU A 372 -3.10 18.37 -16.79
N GLU A 373 -3.21 18.88 -18.02
CA GLU A 373 -4.51 19.12 -18.65
C GLU A 373 -5.35 17.84 -18.76
N ARG A 374 -4.73 16.66 -18.88
CA ARG A 374 -5.45 15.37 -18.88
C ARG A 374 -6.07 15.06 -17.52
N ALA A 375 -5.40 15.44 -16.42
CA ALA A 375 -5.98 15.34 -15.08
C ALA A 375 -7.16 16.30 -14.94
N ARG A 376 -6.97 17.57 -15.34
CA ARG A 376 -8.03 18.59 -15.30
C ARG A 376 -9.25 18.22 -16.12
N ALA A 377 -9.06 17.77 -17.35
CA ALA A 377 -10.14 17.31 -18.23
C ALA A 377 -10.89 16.09 -17.66
N ALA A 378 -10.22 15.28 -16.82
CA ALA A 378 -10.82 14.18 -16.08
C ALA A 378 -11.45 14.60 -14.74
N GLY A 379 -11.40 15.87 -14.36
CA GLY A 379 -11.90 16.38 -13.08
C GLY A 379 -11.02 16.01 -11.88
N ILE A 380 -9.75 15.65 -12.11
CA ILE A 380 -8.78 15.28 -11.09
C ILE A 380 -8.06 16.55 -10.63
N PRO A 381 -8.12 16.93 -9.34
CA PRO A 381 -7.41 18.09 -8.82
C PRO A 381 -5.89 17.96 -8.98
N VAL A 382 -5.23 19.07 -9.30
CA VAL A 382 -3.76 19.18 -9.34
C VAL A 382 -3.32 20.00 -8.13
N LEU A 383 -2.53 19.39 -7.25
CA LEU A 383 -1.92 20.00 -6.07
C LEU A 383 -0.50 20.42 -6.44
N ALA A 384 -0.28 21.71 -6.65
CA ALA A 384 0.98 22.22 -7.15
C ALA A 384 1.77 22.91 -6.04
N ILE A 385 3.01 22.47 -5.81
CA ILE A 385 3.93 23.08 -4.86
C ILE A 385 5.10 23.72 -5.60
N GLU A 386 5.47 24.93 -5.18
CA GLU A 386 6.65 25.64 -5.66
C GLU A 386 7.49 26.06 -4.45
N TYR A 387 8.79 25.84 -4.50
CA TYR A 387 9.74 26.18 -3.43
C TYR A 387 10.29 27.59 -3.65
N LEU A 388 9.54 28.61 -3.19
CA LEU A 388 9.81 30.03 -3.44
C LEU A 388 9.81 30.83 -2.14
N ASP A 389 10.89 31.56 -1.89
CA ASP A 389 10.98 32.50 -0.74
C ASP A 389 10.54 33.92 -1.09
N ASP A 390 10.67 34.35 -2.35
CA ASP A 390 10.32 35.72 -2.78
C ASP A 390 8.79 35.86 -2.92
N PRO A 391 8.14 36.74 -2.13
CA PRO A 391 6.69 36.97 -2.22
C PRO A 391 6.21 37.42 -3.60
N ARG A 392 7.08 38.07 -4.39
CA ARG A 392 6.73 38.48 -5.76
C ARG A 392 6.67 37.28 -6.69
N GLN A 393 7.62 36.35 -6.57
CA GLN A 393 7.61 35.10 -7.32
C GLN A 393 6.42 34.23 -6.90
N GLN A 394 6.12 34.15 -5.59
CA GLN A 394 4.93 33.44 -5.10
C GLN A 394 3.64 34.01 -5.73
N ALA A 395 3.45 35.32 -5.72
CA ALA A 395 2.26 35.95 -6.31
C ALA A 395 2.16 35.74 -7.84
N GLU A 396 3.29 35.75 -8.56
CA GLU A 396 3.33 35.42 -9.98
C GLU A 396 2.96 33.95 -10.22
N ALA A 397 3.60 33.04 -9.49
CA ALA A 397 3.38 31.61 -9.58
C ALA A 397 1.92 31.26 -9.24
N GLU A 398 1.34 31.83 -8.17
CA GLU A 398 -0.06 31.64 -7.77
C GLU A 398 -1.01 32.04 -8.91
N SER A 399 -0.79 33.21 -9.52
CA SER A 399 -1.58 33.67 -10.67
C SER A 399 -1.51 32.70 -11.84
N ARG A 400 -0.32 32.15 -12.12
CA ARG A 400 -0.10 31.19 -13.21
C ARG A 400 -0.70 29.82 -12.90
N LEU A 401 -0.55 29.32 -11.67
CA LEU A 401 -1.10 28.06 -11.19
C LEU A 401 -2.64 28.10 -11.19
N SER A 402 -3.22 29.20 -10.72
CA SER A 402 -4.67 29.42 -10.74
C SER A 402 -5.24 29.42 -12.16
N LYS A 403 -4.57 30.10 -13.11
CA LYS A 403 -4.93 30.03 -14.55
C LYS A 403 -4.78 28.62 -15.12
N ALA A 404 -3.77 27.88 -14.65
CA ALA A 404 -3.56 26.47 -14.94
C ALA A 404 -4.48 25.53 -14.14
N GLY A 405 -5.46 26.05 -13.40
CA GLY A 405 -6.45 25.25 -12.66
C GLY A 405 -5.85 24.36 -11.55
N CYS A 406 -4.65 24.72 -11.07
CA CYS A 406 -3.96 24.03 -9.99
C CYS A 406 -4.29 24.68 -8.64
N VAL A 407 -4.18 23.91 -7.56
CA VAL A 407 -4.26 24.40 -6.18
C VAL A 407 -2.83 24.63 -5.70
N ALA A 408 -2.44 25.89 -5.55
CA ALA A 408 -1.09 26.27 -5.17
C ALA A 408 -0.79 25.99 -3.69
N TYR A 409 0.47 25.74 -3.38
CA TYR A 409 1.07 25.76 -2.04
C TYR A 409 2.53 26.19 -2.20
N PHE A 410 3.04 26.98 -1.26
CA PHE A 410 4.44 27.40 -1.27
C PHE A 410 5.07 27.01 0.06
N GLY A 411 6.01 26.06 0.05
CA GLY A 411 6.66 25.55 1.26
C GLY A 411 8.19 25.64 1.19
N PRO A 412 8.88 25.37 2.30
CA PRO A 412 10.32 25.12 2.27
C PRO A 412 10.62 23.80 1.55
N ARG A 413 11.77 23.71 0.85
CA ARG A 413 12.23 22.50 0.15
C ARG A 413 12.39 21.31 1.09
N ASP A 414 12.87 21.57 2.30
CA ASP A 414 13.07 20.55 3.34
C ASP A 414 11.75 20.03 3.93
N LEU A 415 10.62 20.70 3.65
CA LEU A 415 9.29 20.36 4.13
C LEU A 415 9.23 20.15 5.66
N ASP A 416 10.02 20.91 6.40
CA ASP A 416 10.16 20.91 7.87
C ASP A 416 9.18 21.85 8.58
N ALA A 417 8.48 22.70 7.81
CA ALA A 417 7.48 23.63 8.30
C ALA A 417 6.33 23.84 7.31
N ILE A 418 5.21 24.35 7.83
CA ILE A 418 4.09 24.80 6.99
C ILE A 418 4.43 26.15 6.37
N GLY A 419 4.32 26.24 5.05
CA GLY A 419 4.50 27.46 4.29
C GLY A 419 3.21 28.23 4.02
N THR A 420 3.18 28.95 2.90
CA THR A 420 2.04 29.77 2.45
C THR A 420 0.98 28.89 1.80
N ILE A 421 -0.27 29.01 2.29
CA ILE A 421 -1.46 28.25 1.89
C ILE A 421 -2.39 29.11 1.04
#